data_AF-A0A1L5KEM6-F1
#
_entry.id   AF-A0A1L5KEM6-F1
#
_cell.length_a   1.000
_cell.length_b   1.000
_cell.length_c   1.000
_cell.angle_alpha   90.00
_cell.angle_beta   90.00
_cell.angle_gamma   90.00
#
_symmetry.space_group_name_H-M   'P 1'
#
loop_
_entity.id
_entity.type
_entity.pdbx_description
1 polymer ?
#
loop_
_entity_poly.entity_id
_entity_poly.type
_entity_poly.pdbx_seq_one_letter_code
_entity_poly.pdbx_strand_id
1 'polypeptide(L)'
;MEPGDRDADCGGIMEPVGVWVRKNGEWAIIHRCKRCGQFSSNRVAADDNPMKLMSIAMKPLSQPPFPLEKIEEMTALMGGDGQMYVK
;
A
#
# COMPACT_ATOMS: atom_id res chain seq x y z
N MET A 1 0.35 24.69 -1.80
CA MET A 1 1.33 24.05 -2.68
C MET A 1 1.60 22.66 -2.14
N GLU A 2 1.40 21.61 -2.95
CA GLU A 2 1.45 20.23 -2.43
C GLU A 2 2.82 19.57 -2.72
N PRO A 3 3.45 18.94 -1.71
CA PRO A 3 4.62 18.07 -1.91
C PRO A 3 4.42 17.05 -3.03
N GLY A 4 5.32 17.09 -4.02
CA GLY A 4 5.25 16.25 -5.22
C GLY A 4 5.05 17.04 -6.52
N ASP A 5 4.59 18.29 -6.43
CA ASP A 5 4.58 19.22 -7.56
C ASP A 5 6.00 19.74 -7.84
N ARG A 6 6.29 20.02 -9.12
CA ARG A 6 7.60 20.59 -9.54
C ARG A 6 7.91 21.92 -8.86
N ASP A 7 6.87 22.67 -8.50
CA ASP A 7 6.97 23.95 -7.82
C ASP A 7 6.96 23.84 -6.29
N ALA A 8 6.82 22.65 -5.70
CA ALA A 8 6.63 22.50 -4.26
C ALA A 8 7.83 22.96 -3.41
N ASP A 9 7.61 23.89 -2.49
CA ASP A 9 8.61 24.44 -1.56
C ASP A 9 9.38 23.38 -0.76
N CYS A 10 8.76 22.21 -0.51
CA CYS A 10 9.37 21.15 0.28
C CYS A 10 10.59 20.53 -0.44
N GLY A 11 10.54 20.37 -1.76
CA GLY A 11 11.59 19.71 -2.57
C GLY A 11 11.96 18.28 -2.12
N GLY A 12 11.12 17.63 -1.31
CA GLY A 12 11.40 16.30 -0.76
C GLY A 12 11.15 15.17 -1.77
N ILE A 13 11.92 14.09 -1.65
CA ILE A 13 11.72 12.89 -2.48
C ILE A 13 10.40 12.22 -2.08
N MET A 14 9.57 11.91 -3.08
CA MET A 14 8.31 11.22 -2.92
C MET A 14 8.53 9.70 -3.04
N GLU A 15 8.29 8.98 -1.95
CA GLU A 15 8.48 7.53 -1.88
C GLU A 15 7.14 6.80 -2.12
N PRO A 16 7.07 5.82 -3.02
CA PRO A 16 5.85 5.03 -3.20
C PRO A 16 5.67 4.09 -1.99
N VAL A 17 4.56 4.25 -1.29
CA VAL A 17 4.27 3.55 -0.03
C VAL A 17 3.02 2.67 -0.09
N GLY A 18 2.19 2.80 -1.12
CA GLY A 18 0.99 1.98 -1.26
C GLY A 18 0.38 2.06 -2.65
N VAL A 19 -0.59 1.18 -2.89
CA VAL A 19 -1.44 1.17 -4.09
C VAL A 19 -2.89 1.25 -3.64
N TRP A 20 -3.71 2.02 -4.34
CA TRP A 20 -5.13 2.19 -4.11
C TRP A 20 -5.92 1.89 -5.37
N VAL A 21 -6.96 1.07 -5.25
CA VAL A 21 -7.96 0.84 -6.31
C VAL A 21 -9.10 1.85 -6.15
N ARG A 22 -9.25 2.74 -7.13
CA ARG A 22 -10.31 3.77 -7.18
C ARG A 22 -11.67 3.14 -7.52
N LYS A 23 -12.74 3.91 -7.34
CA LYS A 23 -14.14 3.45 -7.57
C LYS A 23 -14.40 2.90 -8.98
N ASN A 24 -13.69 3.40 -9.98
CA ASN A 24 -13.79 2.98 -11.38
C ASN A 24 -12.84 1.80 -11.72
N GLY A 25 -12.19 1.19 -10.73
CA GLY A 25 -11.22 0.11 -10.92
C GLY A 25 -9.82 0.57 -11.32
N GLU A 26 -9.60 1.87 -11.50
CA GLU A 26 -8.28 2.41 -11.82
C GLU A 26 -7.34 2.35 -10.61
N TRP A 27 -6.08 2.03 -10.87
CA TRP A 27 -5.07 1.99 -9.83
C TRP A 27 -4.42 3.35 -9.68
N ALA A 28 -4.08 3.71 -8.44
CA ALA A 28 -3.28 4.86 -8.10
C ALA A 28 -2.16 4.46 -7.13
N ILE A 29 -0.99 5.07 -7.30
CA ILE A 29 0.14 4.92 -6.39
C ILE A 29 0.06 6.00 -5.33
N ILE A 30 0.12 5.60 -4.07
CA ILE A 30 0.23 6.52 -2.94
C ILE A 30 1.71 6.79 -2.69
N HIS A 31 2.08 8.05 -2.73
CA HIS A 31 3.42 8.53 -2.41
C HIS A 31 3.41 9.27 -1.08
N ARG A 32 4.49 9.11 -0.31
CA ARG A 32 4.76 9.87 0.92
C ARG A 32 6.05 10.65 0.76
N CYS A 33 6.01 11.95 1.05
CA CYS A 33 7.22 12.76 1.10
C CYS A 33 8.13 12.28 2.25
N LYS A 34 9.37 11.90 1.95
CA LYS A 34 10.32 11.45 2.98
C LYS A 34 10.78 12.57 3.93
N ARG A 35 10.54 13.84 3.59
CA ARG A 35 10.94 15.02 4.37
C ARG A 35 9.83 15.52 5.29
N CYS A 36 8.64 15.80 4.75
CA CYS A 36 7.53 16.37 5.52
C CYS A 36 6.39 15.38 5.85
N GLY A 37 6.40 14.18 5.28
CA GLY A 37 5.38 13.15 5.55
C GLY A 37 4.06 13.31 4.78
N GLN A 38 3.87 14.38 4.02
CA GLN A 38 2.65 14.56 3.21
C GLN A 38 2.43 13.41 2.23
N PHE A 39 1.17 13.02 2.04
CA PHE A 39 0.76 12.03 1.05
C PHE A 39 0.20 12.69 -0.21
N SER A 40 0.49 12.10 -1.36
CA SER A 40 -0.12 12.43 -2.66
C SER A 40 -0.38 11.14 -3.44
N SER A 41 -1.29 11.15 -4.41
CA SER A 41 -1.59 9.98 -5.23
C SER A 41 -1.61 10.30 -6.72
N ASN A 42 -0.99 9.42 -7.51
CA ASN A 42 -0.95 9.54 -8.97
C ASN A 42 -1.66 8.34 -9.59
N ARG A 43 -2.46 8.58 -10.63
CA ARG A 43 -3.06 7.50 -11.43
C ARG A 43 -1.94 6.72 -12.12
N VAL A 44 -2.05 5.40 -12.12
CA VAL A 44 -1.13 4.50 -12.86
C VAL A 44 -1.28 4.75 -14.36
N ALA A 45 -0.16 4.88 -15.06
CA ALA A 45 -0.08 5.05 -16.51
C ALA A 45 -0.07 3.68 -17.23
N ALA A 46 -0.35 3.69 -18.53
CA ALA A 46 -0.43 2.46 -19.32
C ALA A 46 0.92 1.74 -19.49
N ASP A 47 2.03 2.48 -19.34
CA ASP A 47 3.41 2.02 -19.47
C ASP A 47 4.10 1.78 -18.11
N ASP A 48 3.38 1.92 -16.99
CA ASP A 48 3.89 1.54 -15.68
C ASP A 48 4.15 0.04 -15.60
N ASN A 49 5.24 -0.34 -14.92
CA ASN A 49 5.59 -1.75 -14.79
C ASN A 49 4.68 -2.45 -13.75
N PRO A 50 3.86 -3.43 -14.15
CA PRO A 50 2.90 -4.08 -13.26
C PRO A 50 3.56 -4.84 -12.11
N MET A 51 4.77 -5.38 -12.32
CA MET A 51 5.51 -6.10 -11.27
C MET A 51 6.00 -5.15 -10.18
N LYS A 52 6.41 -3.92 -10.53
CA LYS A 52 6.78 -2.91 -9.54
C LYS A 52 5.57 -2.45 -8.73
N LEU A 53 4.41 -2.25 -9.37
CA LEU A 53 3.16 -1.93 -8.68
C LEU A 53 2.77 -3.04 -7.69
N MET A 54 2.82 -4.29 -8.14
CA MET A 54 2.51 -5.45 -7.30
C MET A 54 3.47 -5.54 -6.10
N SER A 55 4.77 -5.29 -6.31
CA SER A 55 5.75 -5.29 -5.21
C SER A 55 5.43 -4.27 -4.11
N ILE A 56 4.86 -3.11 -4.47
CA ILE A 56 4.41 -2.11 -3.49
C ILE A 56 3.17 -2.62 -2.75
N ALA A 57 2.18 -3.14 -3.49
CA ALA A 57 0.93 -3.65 -2.93
C ALA A 57 1.14 -4.85 -1.98
N MET A 58 2.12 -5.71 -2.27
CA MET A 58 2.40 -6.93 -1.50
C MET A 58 3.31 -6.71 -0.28
N LYS A 59 3.84 -5.50 -0.05
CA LYS A 59 4.73 -5.22 1.10
C LYS A 59 4.17 -5.75 2.44
N PRO A 60 2.90 -5.50 2.80
CA PRO A 60 2.34 -6.01 4.06
C PRO A 60 2.31 -7.54 4.16
N LEU A 61 2.18 -8.24 3.04
CA LEU A 61 2.18 -9.71 3.01
C LEU A 61 3.60 -10.28 3.10
N SER A 62 4.58 -9.60 2.49
CA SER A 62 5.99 -9.99 2.55
C SER A 62 6.68 -9.63 3.87
N GLN A 63 6.13 -8.67 4.61
CA GLN A 63 6.66 -8.15 5.87
C GLN A 63 5.52 -7.94 6.88
N PRO A 64 4.81 -9.02 7.26
CA PRO A 64 3.68 -8.91 8.16
C PRO A 64 4.13 -8.48 9.56
N PRO A 65 3.33 -7.68 10.28
CA PRO A 65 3.65 -7.28 11.65
C PRO A 65 3.39 -8.40 12.68
N PHE A 66 3.05 -9.60 12.21
CA PHE A 66 2.73 -10.78 13.01
C PHE A 66 3.25 -12.05 12.33
N PRO A 67 3.52 -13.12 13.10
CA PRO A 67 3.93 -14.40 12.55
C PRO A 67 2.79 -15.03 11.75
N LEU A 68 3.00 -15.27 10.46
CA LEU A 68 1.98 -15.88 9.59
C LEU A 68 1.64 -17.31 10.02
N GLU A 69 2.60 -18.00 10.64
CA GLU A 69 2.46 -19.38 11.10
C GLU A 69 1.41 -19.51 12.21
N LYS A 70 1.00 -18.39 12.83
CA LYS A 70 0.05 -18.34 13.94
C LYS A 70 -1.27 -17.65 13.59
N ILE A 71 -1.56 -17.42 12.31
CA ILE A 71 -2.79 -16.73 11.89
C ILE A 71 -4.05 -17.42 12.43
N GLU A 72 -4.09 -18.76 12.43
CA GLU A 72 -5.25 -19.51 12.92
C GLU A 72 -5.49 -19.28 14.42
N GLU A 73 -4.43 -19.39 15.24
CA GLU A 73 -4.48 -19.12 16.68
C GLU A 73 -4.92 -17.68 16.96
N MET A 74 -4.35 -16.71 16.24
CA MET A 74 -4.70 -15.29 16.38
C MET A 74 -6.17 -15.04 16.03
N THR A 75 -6.68 -15.67 14.97
CA THR A 75 -8.07 -15.49 14.53
C THR A 75 -9.06 -16.07 15.54
N ALA A 76 -8.75 -17.25 16.10
CA ALA A 76 -9.53 -17.88 17.16
C ALA A 76 -9.59 -17.01 18.44
N LEU A 77 -8.46 -16.38 18.82
CA LEU A 77 -8.38 -15.49 19.99
C LEU A 77 -9.15 -14.18 19.81
N MET A 78 -9.35 -13.70 18.58
CA MET A 78 -10.13 -12.50 18.27
C MET A 78 -11.64 -12.72 18.25
N GLY A 79 -12.12 -13.92 18.63
CA GLY A 79 -13.55 -14.27 18.62
C GLY A 79 -14.13 -14.43 17.21
N GLY A 80 -13.27 -14.58 16.20
CA GLY A 80 -13.70 -14.94 14.85
C GLY A 80 -13.65 -16.45 14.69
N ASP A 81 -14.70 -17.05 14.12
CA ASP A 81 -14.76 -18.50 13.87
C ASP A 81 -13.62 -19.03 12.99
N GLY A 82 -12.78 -18.17 12.38
CA GLY A 82 -11.44 -18.50 11.89
C GLY A 82 -11.34 -19.63 10.87
N GLN A 83 -12.45 -20.07 10.30
CA GLN A 83 -12.47 -21.17 9.34
C GLN A 83 -12.08 -20.65 7.96
N MET A 84 -10.80 -20.79 7.61
CA MET A 84 -10.32 -20.61 6.24
C MET A 84 -10.70 -21.80 5.33
N TYR A 85 -11.23 -22.88 5.90
CA TYR A 85 -11.72 -24.05 5.18
C TYR A 85 -13.05 -24.54 5.78
N VAL A 86 -14.06 -24.70 4.92
CA VAL A 86 -15.32 -25.36 5.25
C VAL A 86 -15.08 -26.86 5.29
N LYS A 87 -15.49 -27.50 6.39
CA LYS A 87 -15.42 -28.96 6.57
C LYS A 87 -16.41 -29.69 5.68
#